data_AF-A0A965KF56-F1
#
_entry.id   AF-A0A965KF56-F1
#
_cell.length_a   1.000
_cell.length_b   1.000
_cell.length_c   1.000
_cell.angle_alpha   90.00
_cell.angle_beta   90.00
_cell.angle_gamma   90.00
#
_symmetry.space_group_name_H-M   'P 1'
#
loop_
_entity.id
_entity.type
_entity.pdbx_description
1 polymer ?
#
loop_
_entity_poly.entity_id
_entity_poly.type
_entity_poly.pdbx_seq_one_letter_code
_entity_poly.pdbx_strand_id
1 'polypeptide(L)' 'WVDAIIEGHETTDNFAYAGPLTEAVQLGNVASRFSGVKLEWDADDMKIPNKREAEALLTKNYRKGWELIAADR' A
#
# COMPACT_ATOMS: atom_id res chain seq x y z
N TRP A 1 21.69 -5.23 0.23
CA TRP A 1 21.71 -4.69 1.61
C TRP A 1 23.11 -4.70 2.23
N VAL A 2 23.75 -5.86 2.45
CA VAL A 2 25.09 -5.90 3.10
C VAL A 2 26.13 -5.08 2.33
N ASP A 3 26.28 -5.30 1.02
CA ASP A 3 27.26 -4.56 0.19
C ASP A 3 26.97 -3.06 0.19
N ALA A 4 25.70 -2.69 -0.03
CA ALA A 4 25.24 -1.31 0.01
C ALA A 4 25.53 -0.59 1.34
N ILE A 5 25.42 -1.30 2.47
CA ILE A 5 25.78 -0.75 3.79
C ILE A 5 27.28 -0.54 3.91
N ILE A 6 28.07 -1.52 3.47
CA ILE A 6 29.54 -1.46 3.55
C ILE A 6 30.08 -0.35 2.63
N GLU A 7 29.50 -0.20 1.44
CA GLU A 7 29.96 0.72 0.40
C GLU A 7 29.29 2.11 0.48
N GLY A 8 28.24 2.26 1.28
CA GLY A 8 27.57 3.54 1.52
C GLY A 8 26.68 4.02 0.37
N HIS A 9 26.09 3.10 -0.40
CA HIS A 9 25.15 3.41 -1.48
C HIS A 9 23.75 2.82 -1.19
N GLU A 10 22.75 3.19 -1.99
CA GLU A 10 21.40 2.66 -1.83
C GLU A 10 21.29 1.20 -2.27
N THR A 11 20.34 0.47 -1.68
CA THR A 11 19.97 -0.86 -2.16
C THR A 11 19.02 -0.75 -3.34
N THR A 12 18.98 -1.80 -4.16
CA THR A 12 18.08 -1.89 -5.33
C THR A 12 16.60 -2.04 -4.94
N ASP A 13 16.33 -2.30 -3.67
CA ASP A 13 15.03 -2.69 -3.10
C ASP A 13 14.73 -1.89 -1.82
N ASN A 14 15.11 -0.61 -1.79
CA ASN A 14 14.83 0.28 -0.66
C ASN A 14 13.31 0.47 -0.44
N PHE A 15 12.92 1.02 0.71
CA PHE A 15 11.49 1.19 1.05
C PHE A 15 10.75 2.17 0.14
N ALA A 16 11.43 3.18 -0.41
CA ALA A 16 10.81 4.12 -1.35
C ALA A 16 10.41 3.43 -2.67
N TYR A 17 11.10 2.35 -3.04
CA TYR A 17 10.73 1.49 -4.15
C TYR A 17 9.76 0.37 -3.74
N ALA A 18 10.11 -0.39 -2.69
CA ALA A 18 9.39 -1.59 -2.29
C ALA A 18 7.98 -1.29 -1.75
N GLY A 19 7.77 -0.12 -1.14
CA GLY A 19 6.47 0.33 -0.65
C GLY A 19 5.44 0.45 -1.78
N PRO A 20 5.64 1.35 -2.77
CA PRO A 20 4.74 1.49 -3.91
C PRO A 20 4.59 0.21 -4.74
N LEU A 21 5.64 -0.60 -4.86
CA LEU A 21 5.55 -1.90 -5.51
C LEU A 21 4.55 -2.83 -4.79
N THR A 22 4.67 -2.93 -3.47
CA THR A 22 3.77 -3.75 -2.65
C THR A 22 2.35 -3.23 -2.73
N GLU A 23 2.17 -1.91 -2.66
CA GLU A 23 0.89 -1.23 -2.83
C GLU A 23 0.20 -1.61 -4.15
N ALA A 24 0.91 -1.53 -5.28
CA ALA A 24 0.38 -1.91 -6.58
C ALA A 24 -0.07 -3.38 -6.65
N VAL A 25 0.72 -4.30 -6.08
CA VAL A 25 0.35 -5.73 -6.01
C VAL A 25 -0.92 -5.92 -5.18
N GLN A 26 -1.04 -5.23 -4.05
CA GLN A 26 -2.22 -5.33 -3.17
C GLN A 26 -3.48 -4.74 -3.81
N LEU A 27 -3.36 -3.67 -4.59
CA LEU A 27 -4.46 -3.13 -5.38
C LEU A 27 -4.97 -4.12 -6.43
N GLY A 28 -4.09 -4.97 -6.97
CA GLY A 28 -4.50 -6.09 -7.83
C GLY A 28 -5.45 -7.07 -7.12
N ASN A 29 -5.19 -7.38 -5.85
CA ASN A 29 -6.09 -8.21 -5.04
C ASN A 29 -7.46 -7.52 -4.83
N VAL A 30 -7.47 -6.21 -4.58
CA VAL A 30 -8.73 -5.44 -4.47
C VAL A 30 -9.49 -5.47 -5.79
N ALA A 31 -8.83 -5.13 -6.91
CA ALA A 31 -9.44 -5.09 -8.24
C ALA A 31 -10.04 -6.44 -8.67
N SER A 32 -9.41 -7.57 -8.30
CA SER A 32 -9.94 -8.90 -8.61
C SER A 32 -11.35 -9.16 -8.06
N ARG A 33 -11.74 -8.47 -6.98
CA ARG A 33 -13.08 -8.56 -6.36
C ARG A 33 -14.12 -7.67 -7.04
N PHE A 34 -13.70 -6.78 -7.93
CA PHE A 34 -14.57 -5.85 -8.68
C PHE A 34 -14.40 -6.05 -10.19
N SER A 35 -14.63 -7.27 -10.68
CA SER A 35 -14.47 -7.61 -12.09
C SER A 35 -15.27 -6.69 -13.02
N GLY A 36 -14.63 -6.19 -14.07
CA GLY A 36 -15.26 -5.27 -15.04
C GLY A 36 -15.38 -3.82 -14.58
N VAL A 37 -14.92 -3.49 -13.36
CA VAL A 37 -14.91 -2.11 -12.84
C VAL A 37 -13.47 -1.60 -12.81
N LYS A 38 -13.23 -0.43 -13.42
CA LYS A 38 -11.98 0.30 -13.26
C LYS A 38 -12.00 1.02 -11.91
N LEU A 39 -11.12 0.62 -11.00
CA LEU A 39 -10.89 1.35 -9.76
C LEU A 39 -9.87 2.46 -10.02
N GLU A 40 -10.17 3.68 -9.55
CA GLU A 40 -9.23 4.79 -9.54
C GLU A 40 -8.52 4.80 -8.19
N TRP A 41 -7.21 5.01 -8.21
CA TRP A 41 -6.39 4.97 -7.00
C TRP A 41 -5.76 6.33 -6.76
N ASP A 42 -6.03 6.89 -5.58
CA ASP A 42 -5.38 8.08 -5.04
C ASP A 42 -4.31 7.62 -4.04
N ALA A 43 -3.05 7.64 -4.46
CA ALA A 43 -1.92 7.16 -3.67
C ALA A 43 -1.54 8.12 -2.52
N ASP A 44 -1.79 9.41 -2.69
CA ASP A 44 -1.46 10.44 -1.70
C ASP A 44 -2.38 10.30 -0.47
N ASP A 45 -3.67 10.09 -0.73
CA ASP A 45 -4.70 9.91 0.30
C ASP A 45 -4.96 8.44 0.67
N MET A 46 -4.40 7.49 -0.08
CA MET A 46 -4.64 6.04 0.03
C MET A 46 -6.13 5.66 -0.11
N LYS A 47 -6.80 6.16 -1.17
CA LYS A 47 -8.25 6.05 -1.37
C LYS A 47 -8.65 5.55 -2.75
N ILE A 48 -9.89 5.07 -2.85
CA ILE A 48 -10.54 4.67 -4.11
C ILE A 48 -11.77 5.54 -4.33
N PRO A 49 -11.60 6.78 -4.82
CA PRO A 49 -12.65 7.80 -4.80
C PRO A 49 -13.88 7.42 -5.62
N ASN A 50 -13.70 6.59 -6.64
CA ASN A 50 -14.78 6.17 -7.54
C ASN A 50 -15.52 4.90 -7.08
N LYS A 51 -15.08 4.25 -5.98
CA LYS A 51 -15.72 3.02 -5.47
C LYS A 51 -15.51 2.84 -3.96
N ARG A 52 -16.36 3.50 -3.17
CA ARG A 52 -16.30 3.46 -1.69
C ARG A 52 -16.39 2.05 -1.10
N GLU A 53 -17.08 1.12 -1.75
CA GLU A 53 -17.14 -0.27 -1.26
C GLU A 53 -15.79 -0.99 -1.36
N ALA A 54 -14.90 -0.57 -2.26
CA ALA A 54 -13.56 -1.12 -2.37
C ALA A 54 -12.64 -0.61 -1.24
N GLU A 55 -12.88 0.60 -0.72
CA GLU A 55 -12.09 1.17 0.38
C GLU A 55 -12.18 0.34 1.66
N ALA A 56 -13.29 -0.36 1.88
CA ALA A 56 -13.46 -1.27 3.01
C ALA A 56 -12.46 -2.45 2.99
N LEU A 57 -11.79 -2.70 1.86
CA LEU A 57 -10.76 -3.73 1.72
C LEU A 57 -9.32 -3.21 1.91
N LEU A 58 -9.13 -1.89 1.98
CA LEU A 58 -7.82 -1.26 2.19
C LEU A 58 -7.34 -1.38 3.64
N THR A 59 -8.29 -1.57 4.56
CA THR A 59 -8.00 -1.71 5.98
C THR A 59 -8.87 -2.79 6.61
N LYS A 60 -8.63 -3.07 7.88
CA LYS A 60 -9.41 -4.01 8.69
C LYS A 60 -9.61 -3.43 10.08
N ASN A 61 -10.65 -3.89 10.77
CA ASN A 61 -10.77 -3.61 12.19
C ASN A 61 -9.63 -4.30 12.94
N TYR A 62 -8.76 -3.51 13.55
CA TYR A 62 -7.69 -4.03 14.37
C TYR A 62 -8.23 -4.49 15.72
N ARG A 63 -7.55 -5.49 16.31
CA ARG A 63 -7.89 -5.97 17.65
C ARG A 63 -7.62 -4.85 18.65
N LYS A 64 -8.47 -4.75 19.68
CA LYS A 64 -8.27 -3.79 20.79
C LYS A 64 -6.85 -3.89 21.36
N GLY A 65 -6.17 -2.74 21.48
CA GLY A 65 -4.78 -2.61 21.92
C GLY A 65 -3.73 -2.81 20.81
N TRP A 66 -4.14 -2.99 19.56
CA TRP A 66 -3.30 -3.09 18.36
C TRP A 66 -3.75 -2.12 17.27
N GLU A 67 -4.37 -1.01 17.68
CA GLU A 67 -4.78 0.05 16.78
C GLU A 67 -3.54 0.63 16.09
N LEU A 68 -3.60 0.77 14.76
CA LEU A 68 -2.63 1.56 14.04
C LEU A 68 -2.90 3.03 14.33
N ILE A 69 -1.93 3.69 14.94
CA ILE A 69 -1.87 5.14 14.91
C ILE A 69 -1.44 5.48 13.48
N ALA A 70 -2.22 6.31 12.78
CA ALA A 70 -1.81 6.78 11.46
C ALA A 70 -0.42 7.42 11.62
N ALA A 71 0.55 6.96 10.83
CA ALA A 71 1.84 7.62 10.75
C ALA A 71 1.62 8.95 10.02
N ASP A 72 2.07 10.05 10.61
CA ASP A 72 2.15 11.32 9.88
C ASP A 72 3.08 11.10 8.68
N ARG A 73 2.54 11.24 7.47
CA ARG A 73 3.30 11.19 6.22
C ARG A 73 4.16 12.45 6.05
#